data_AF-Q48AF9-F1
#
_entry.id   AF-Q48AF9-F1
#
_cell.length_a   1.000
_cell.length_b   1.000
_cell.length_c   1.000
_cell.angle_alpha   90.00
_cell.angle_beta   90.00
_cell.angle_gamma   90.00
#
_symmetry.space_group_name_H-M   'P 1'
#
loop_
_entity.id
_entity.type
_entity.pdbx_description
1 polymer ?
#
loop_
_entity_poly.entity_id
_entity_poly.type
_entity_poly.pdbx_seq_one_letter_code
_entity_poly.pdbx_strand_id
1 'polypeptide(L)'
;MYNEKIEDVINSVKADASSTISQKIDVLVGICESQIERGSSDFSVTMIGKLFKKQGGVAAQAIRNKTGAKYKAVISAFEKYHGMQLAALNNAPNSNLPDWVVKITDSNARWLVKDLIEENARLTRTLQAHKIRDKEHAQLVDMRPKFNAPTLVTKALDDFEVKLLSEFFSEDNLEQLGLAPDERGCLVDSSEGKRAITPPGFIDIINKLCGYDSQGNSLALKTSVKRNKNG
;
A
#
# COMPACT_ATOMS: atom_id res chain seq x y z
N MET A 1 19.31 -11.04 20.15
CA MET A 1 20.05 -10.63 21.36
C MET A 1 19.55 -11.31 22.65
N TYR A 2 18.29 -11.79 22.74
CA TYR A 2 17.77 -12.46 23.97
C TYR A 2 18.01 -13.97 24.06
N ASN A 3 18.04 -14.67 22.92
CA ASN A 3 18.40 -16.10 22.84
C ASN A 3 19.85 -16.37 23.31
N GLU A 4 20.74 -15.40 23.05
CA GLU A 4 22.18 -15.47 23.28
C GLU A 4 22.53 -15.78 24.75
N LYS A 5 21.81 -15.19 25.72
CA LYS A 5 22.06 -15.43 27.15
C LYS A 5 21.64 -16.83 27.63
N ILE A 6 20.61 -17.41 27.03
CA ILE A 6 20.19 -18.79 27.34
C ILE A 6 21.16 -19.76 26.69
N GLU A 7 21.54 -19.48 25.44
CA GLU A 7 22.53 -20.25 24.68
C GLU A 7 23.89 -20.28 25.39
N ASP A 8 24.35 -19.16 25.98
CA ASP A 8 25.57 -19.10 26.80
C ASP A 8 25.53 -20.06 27.99
N VAL A 9 24.40 -20.11 28.71
CA VAL A 9 24.22 -21.03 29.85
C VAL A 9 24.19 -22.48 29.36
N ILE A 10 23.50 -22.77 28.26
CA ILE A 10 23.45 -24.11 27.67
C ILE A 10 24.85 -24.57 27.27
N ASN A 11 25.60 -23.70 26.59
CA ASN A 11 26.96 -23.98 26.13
C ASN A 11 27.92 -24.20 27.31
N SER A 12 27.86 -23.37 28.34
CA SER A 12 28.66 -23.52 29.56
C SER A 12 28.35 -24.84 30.28
N VAL A 13 27.07 -25.19 30.43
CA VAL A 13 26.66 -26.44 31.10
C VAL A 13 27.06 -27.66 30.27
N LYS A 14 26.98 -27.60 28.94
CA LYS A 14 27.40 -28.68 28.04
C LYS A 14 28.91 -28.87 28.00
N ALA A 15 29.71 -27.81 28.10
CA ALA A 15 31.17 -27.89 28.08
C ALA A 15 31.74 -28.73 29.23
N ASP A 16 31.09 -28.68 30.40
CA ASP A 16 31.46 -29.48 31.58
C ASP A 16 30.72 -30.83 31.64
N ALA A 17 29.78 -31.11 30.74
CA ALA A 17 28.93 -32.30 30.78
C ALA A 17 29.51 -33.49 30.00
N SER A 18 29.20 -34.72 30.45
CA SER A 18 29.44 -35.92 29.65
C SER A 18 28.50 -35.98 28.45
N SER A 19 28.87 -36.71 27.39
CA SER A 19 28.08 -36.86 26.17
C SER A 19 26.61 -37.24 26.45
N THR A 20 26.36 -38.17 27.38
CA THR A 20 25.01 -38.59 27.78
C THR A 20 24.21 -37.48 28.46
N ILE A 21 24.87 -36.64 29.27
CA ILE A 21 24.22 -35.51 29.94
C ILE A 21 23.91 -34.42 28.90
N SER A 22 24.82 -34.16 27.95
CA SER A 22 24.59 -33.18 26.87
C SER A 22 23.40 -33.57 26.00
N GLN A 23 23.26 -34.84 25.60
CA GLN A 23 22.08 -35.32 24.87
C GLN A 23 20.78 -35.14 25.66
N LYS A 24 20.82 -35.38 26.98
CA LYS A 24 19.67 -35.14 27.85
C LYS A 24 19.36 -33.65 28.00
N ILE A 25 20.37 -32.77 27.98
CA ILE A 25 20.18 -31.33 27.94
C ILE A 25 19.52 -30.91 26.64
N ASP A 26 19.86 -31.50 25.49
CA ASP A 26 19.20 -31.21 24.21
C ASP A 26 17.71 -31.52 24.26
N VAL A 27 17.34 -32.69 24.81
CA VAL A 27 15.93 -33.06 25.04
C VAL A 27 15.25 -32.05 25.97
N LEU A 28 15.93 -31.65 27.04
CA LEU A 28 15.40 -30.67 28.00
C LEU A 28 15.16 -29.29 27.35
N VAL A 29 16.09 -28.84 26.50
CA VAL A 29 15.97 -27.59 25.74
C VAL A 29 14.78 -27.66 24.79
N GLY A 30 14.65 -28.73 24.01
CA GLY A 30 13.50 -28.90 23.10
C GLY A 30 12.15 -28.94 23.83
N ILE A 31 12.10 -29.48 25.05
CA ILE A 31 10.89 -29.40 25.89
C ILE A 31 10.58 -27.96 26.27
N CYS A 32 11.58 -27.22 26.75
CA CYS A 32 11.41 -25.82 27.12
C CYS A 32 10.97 -24.99 25.91
N GLU A 33 11.62 -25.13 24.76
CA GLU A 33 11.23 -24.46 23.51
C GLU A 33 9.78 -24.80 23.11
N SER A 34 9.39 -26.07 23.17
CA SER A 34 8.00 -26.45 22.88
C SER A 34 7.00 -25.89 23.91
N GLN A 35 7.40 -25.71 25.18
CA GLN A 35 6.55 -25.00 26.15
C GLN A 35 6.36 -23.53 25.75
N ILE A 36 7.42 -22.87 25.26
CA ILE A 36 7.38 -21.49 24.76
C ILE A 36 6.44 -21.39 23.56
N GLU A 37 6.61 -22.26 22.56
CA GLU A 37 5.77 -22.29 21.36
C GLU A 37 4.28 -22.53 21.68
N ARG A 38 4.00 -23.29 22.74
CA ARG A 38 2.65 -23.55 23.24
C ARG A 38 2.09 -22.42 24.11
N GLY A 39 2.87 -21.37 24.37
CA GLY A 39 2.49 -20.25 25.24
C GLY A 39 2.43 -20.62 26.73
N SER A 40 3.08 -21.70 27.15
CA SER A 40 3.14 -22.13 28.55
C SER A 40 4.29 -21.41 29.27
N SER A 41 3.99 -20.82 30.43
CA SER A 41 4.98 -20.10 31.26
C SER A 41 5.42 -20.88 32.50
N ASP A 42 4.92 -22.10 32.70
CA ASP A 42 5.31 -22.94 33.85
C ASP A 42 6.59 -23.73 33.54
N PHE A 43 7.73 -23.10 33.86
CA PHE A 43 9.05 -23.71 33.82
C PHE A 43 9.48 -24.31 35.15
N SER A 44 8.55 -24.60 36.07
CA SER A 44 8.89 -25.19 37.36
C SER A 44 9.55 -26.56 37.17
N VAL A 45 10.52 -26.90 38.04
CA VAL A 45 11.20 -28.20 38.04
C VAL A 45 10.20 -29.37 38.13
N THR A 46 9.04 -29.15 38.76
CA THR A 46 7.98 -30.14 38.87
C THR A 46 7.29 -30.41 37.53
N MET A 47 6.93 -29.35 36.78
CA MET A 47 6.27 -29.47 35.48
C MET A 47 7.24 -29.96 34.41
N ILE A 48 8.38 -29.28 34.26
CA ILE A 48 9.42 -29.66 33.29
C ILE A 48 9.95 -31.06 33.60
N GLY A 49 10.15 -31.42 34.88
CA GLY A 49 10.59 -32.77 35.25
C GLY A 49 9.59 -33.88 34.90
N LYS A 50 8.27 -33.59 34.84
CA LYS A 50 7.27 -34.55 34.35
C LYS A 50 7.38 -34.74 32.84
N LEU A 51 7.50 -33.66 32.07
CA LEU A 51 7.67 -33.71 30.62
C LEU A 51 9.01 -34.37 30.24
N PHE A 52 10.06 -34.02 30.97
CA PHE A 52 11.40 -34.55 30.75
C PHE A 52 11.46 -36.05 30.97
N LYS A 53 10.84 -36.56 32.05
CA LYS A 53 10.71 -38.01 32.27
C LYS A 53 9.95 -38.71 31.14
N LYS A 54 8.88 -38.10 30.62
CA LYS A 54 8.08 -38.68 29.51
C LYS A 54 8.86 -38.80 28.20
N GLN A 55 9.85 -37.94 27.98
CA GLN A 55 10.67 -37.94 26.77
C GLN A 55 12.06 -38.61 26.95
N GLY A 56 12.22 -39.50 27.95
CA GLY A 56 13.48 -40.24 28.16
C GLY A 56 14.55 -39.51 28.99
N GLY A 57 14.19 -38.38 29.59
CA GLY A 57 15.00 -37.64 30.56
C GLY A 57 14.98 -38.24 31.96
N VAL A 58 15.26 -37.42 32.98
CA VAL A 58 15.24 -37.84 34.39
C VAL A 58 14.00 -37.29 35.11
N ALA A 59 13.61 -37.94 36.21
CA ALA A 59 12.48 -37.49 37.01
C ALA A 59 12.78 -36.18 37.76
N ALA A 60 11.74 -35.41 38.09
CA ALA A 60 11.85 -34.17 38.86
C ALA A 60 12.67 -34.31 40.16
N GLN A 61 12.56 -35.45 40.86
CA GLN A 61 13.34 -35.72 42.06
C GLN A 61 14.86 -35.78 41.79
N ALA A 62 15.28 -36.35 40.66
CA ALA A 62 16.69 -36.42 40.29
C ALA A 62 17.25 -35.04 39.91
N ILE A 63 16.42 -34.15 39.34
CA ILE A 63 16.78 -32.76 39.04
C ILE A 63 17.03 -31.95 40.32
N ARG A 64 16.26 -32.23 41.39
CA ARG A 64 16.42 -31.56 42.70
C ARG A 64 17.68 -32.00 43.45
N ASN A 65 18.18 -33.19 43.17
CA ASN A 65 19.40 -33.73 43.80
C ASN A 65 20.67 -33.03 43.27
N LYS A 66 21.78 -33.15 44.02
CA LYS A 66 23.08 -32.55 43.65
C LYS A 66 23.56 -32.95 42.24
N THR A 67 23.29 -34.19 41.84
CA THR A 67 23.62 -34.72 40.50
C THR A 67 22.80 -34.10 39.37
N GLY A 68 21.66 -33.48 39.69
CA GLY A 68 20.78 -32.81 38.74
C GLY A 68 21.07 -31.31 38.53
N ALA A 69 22.14 -30.78 39.14
CA ALA A 69 22.47 -29.36 39.11
C ALA A 69 22.54 -28.77 37.69
N LYS A 70 23.07 -29.54 36.72
CA LYS A 70 23.17 -29.16 35.31
C LYS A 70 21.79 -28.96 34.67
N TYR A 71 20.86 -29.89 34.89
CA TYR A 71 19.48 -29.75 34.42
C TYR A 71 18.75 -28.59 35.09
N LYS A 72 18.97 -28.42 36.41
CA LYS A 72 18.38 -27.33 37.18
C LYS A 72 18.85 -25.96 36.66
N ALA A 73 20.13 -25.81 36.31
CA ALA A 73 20.68 -24.58 35.77
C ALA A 73 20.00 -24.16 34.46
N VAL A 74 19.78 -25.12 33.54
CA VAL A 74 19.08 -24.87 32.27
C VAL A 74 17.63 -24.46 32.54
N ILE A 75 16.90 -25.21 33.37
CA ILE A 75 15.50 -24.89 33.71
C ILE A 75 15.39 -23.50 34.34
N SER A 76 16.28 -23.17 35.28
CA SER A 76 16.29 -21.85 35.93
C SER A 76 16.66 -20.72 34.97
N ALA A 77 17.44 -20.97 33.92
CA ALA A 77 17.71 -19.96 32.89
C ALA A 77 16.43 -19.64 32.09
N PHE A 78 15.67 -20.66 31.70
CA PHE A 78 14.36 -20.50 31.04
C PHE A 78 13.33 -19.84 31.95
N GLU A 79 13.24 -20.27 33.21
CA GLU A 79 12.35 -19.69 34.22
C GLU A 79 12.66 -18.21 34.49
N LYS A 80 13.94 -17.86 34.66
CA LYS A 80 14.38 -16.47 34.88
C LYS A 80 14.10 -15.60 33.66
N TYR A 81 14.29 -16.14 32.46
CA TYR A 81 14.00 -15.43 31.22
C TYR A 81 12.51 -15.13 31.07
N HIS A 82 11.66 -16.15 31.23
CA HIS A 82 10.21 -15.97 31.16
C HIS A 82 9.65 -15.13 32.31
N GLY A 83 10.18 -15.29 33.53
CA GLY A 83 9.83 -14.44 34.66
C GLY A 83 10.21 -12.97 34.44
N MET A 84 11.34 -12.70 33.78
CA MET A 84 11.75 -11.35 33.40
C MET A 84 10.84 -10.75 32.32
N GLN A 85 10.40 -11.53 31.34
CA GLN A 85 9.37 -11.08 30.40
C GLN A 85 8.06 -10.72 31.12
N LEU A 86 7.58 -11.57 32.03
CA LEU A 86 6.36 -11.32 32.81
C LEU A 86 6.47 -10.06 33.69
N ALA A 87 7.63 -9.84 34.32
CA ALA A 87 7.89 -8.67 35.16
C ALA A 87 8.02 -7.37 34.35
N ALA A 88 8.72 -7.40 33.21
CA ALA A 88 8.80 -6.24 32.30
C ALA A 88 7.41 -5.85 31.76
N LEU A 89 6.55 -6.84 31.55
CA LEU A 89 5.20 -6.66 31.03
C LEU A 89 4.18 -6.15 32.07
N ASN A 90 4.38 -6.48 33.34
CA ASN A 90 3.57 -5.98 34.45
C ASN A 90 3.96 -4.56 34.89
N ASN A 91 5.20 -4.14 34.63
CA ASN A 91 5.71 -2.80 34.94
C ASN A 91 5.66 -1.82 33.76
N ALA A 92 5.20 -2.25 32.59
CA ALA A 92 4.92 -1.33 31.49
C ALA A 92 3.78 -0.37 31.90
N PRO A 93 3.88 0.94 31.63
CA PRO A 93 2.81 1.87 31.98
C PRO A 93 1.52 1.41 31.30
N ASN A 94 0.51 1.02 32.09
CA ASN A 94 -0.81 0.59 31.60
C ASN A 94 -1.61 1.74 30.95
N SER A 95 -0.97 2.85 30.58
CA SER A 95 -1.63 4.10 30.19
C SER A 95 -2.44 4.01 28.89
N ASN A 96 -2.22 2.98 28.07
CA ASN A 96 -2.93 2.78 26.79
C ASN A 96 -3.77 1.49 26.74
N LEU A 97 -3.90 0.75 27.84
CA LEU A 97 -4.68 -0.49 27.85
C LEU A 97 -6.12 -0.23 28.29
N PRO A 98 -7.12 -0.86 27.65
CA PRO A 98 -8.50 -0.77 28.12
C PRO A 98 -8.66 -1.27 29.56
N ASP A 99 -9.49 -0.60 30.36
CA ASP A 99 -9.71 -0.91 31.78
C ASP A 99 -10.07 -2.38 32.05
N TRP A 100 -10.78 -3.03 31.13
CA TRP A 100 -11.16 -4.43 31.26
C TRP A 100 -9.97 -5.39 31.16
N VAL A 101 -8.91 -5.02 30.45
CA VAL A 101 -7.67 -5.81 30.32
C VAL A 101 -6.91 -5.80 31.65
N VAL A 102 -6.92 -4.65 32.34
CA VAL A 102 -6.30 -4.51 33.67
C VAL A 102 -7.01 -5.38 34.71
N LYS A 103 -8.32 -5.60 34.56
CA LYS A 103 -9.15 -6.43 35.45
C LYS A 103 -8.92 -7.94 35.27
N ILE A 104 -8.21 -8.39 34.24
CA ILE A 104 -7.89 -9.80 34.05
C ILE A 104 -6.93 -10.23 35.14
N THR A 105 -7.35 -11.14 36.04
CA THR A 105 -6.56 -11.61 37.19
C THR A 105 -5.39 -12.51 36.79
N ASP A 106 -5.58 -13.37 35.79
CA ASP A 106 -4.51 -14.23 35.30
C ASP A 106 -3.49 -13.43 34.46
N SER A 107 -2.24 -13.45 34.90
CA SER A 107 -1.12 -12.74 34.26
C SER A 107 -0.84 -13.26 32.85
N ASN A 108 -1.06 -14.56 32.60
CA ASN A 108 -0.84 -15.15 31.27
C ASN A 108 -1.94 -14.74 30.31
N ALA A 109 -3.21 -14.88 30.71
CA ALA A 109 -4.35 -14.42 29.93
C ALA A 109 -4.26 -12.91 29.63
N ARG A 110 -3.83 -12.12 30.61
CA ARG A 110 -3.61 -10.68 30.42
C ARG A 110 -2.55 -10.40 29.35
N TRP A 111 -1.45 -11.17 29.33
CA TRP A 111 -0.41 -11.01 28.30
C TRP A 111 -0.93 -11.34 26.91
N LEU A 112 -1.60 -12.48 26.73
CA LEU A 112 -2.20 -12.88 25.45
C LEU A 112 -3.13 -11.79 24.90
N VAL A 113 -3.94 -11.18 25.77
CA VAL A 113 -4.81 -10.08 25.40
C VAL A 113 -4.02 -8.83 25.02
N LYS A 114 -2.95 -8.48 25.76
CA LYS A 114 -2.07 -7.35 25.39
C LYS A 114 -1.42 -7.58 24.02
N ASP A 115 -0.92 -8.79 23.76
CA ASP A 115 -0.28 -9.18 22.51
C ASP A 115 -1.25 -9.08 21.32
N LEU A 116 -2.47 -9.62 21.48
CA LEU A 116 -3.54 -9.51 20.48
C LEU A 116 -3.94 -8.06 20.19
N ILE A 117 -4.00 -7.21 21.21
CA ILE A 117 -4.33 -5.79 21.04
C ILE A 117 -3.24 -5.08 20.22
N GLU A 118 -1.96 -5.35 20.48
CA GLU A 118 -0.87 -4.73 19.72
C GLU A 118 -0.85 -5.22 18.27
N GLU A 119 -1.05 -6.53 18.03
CA GLU A 119 -1.10 -7.06 16.66
C GLU A 119 -2.31 -6.51 15.89
N ASN A 120 -3.47 -6.38 16.54
CA ASN A 120 -4.62 -5.74 15.91
C ASN A 120 -4.37 -4.25 15.61
N ALA A 121 -3.71 -3.52 16.52
CA ALA A 121 -3.31 -2.13 16.28
C ALA A 121 -2.34 -2.04 15.09
N ARG A 122 -1.35 -2.94 15.01
CA ARG A 122 -0.42 -3.04 13.88
C ARG A 122 -1.17 -3.33 12.57
N LEU A 123 -2.06 -4.32 12.55
CA LEU A 123 -2.87 -4.66 11.36
C LEU A 123 -3.79 -3.51 10.95
N THR A 124 -4.36 -2.80 11.91
CA THR A 124 -5.18 -1.62 11.63
C THR A 124 -4.36 -0.51 11.01
N ARG A 125 -3.14 -0.26 11.52
CA ARG A 125 -2.21 0.73 10.94
C ARG A 125 -1.78 0.34 9.51
N THR A 126 -1.44 -0.93 9.27
CA THR A 126 -1.10 -1.39 7.92
C THR A 126 -2.28 -1.25 6.98
N LEU A 127 -3.48 -1.66 7.37
CA LEU A 127 -4.70 -1.48 6.58
C LEU A 127 -5.00 -0.01 6.31
N GLN A 128 -4.81 0.88 7.28
CA GLN A 128 -4.96 2.32 7.05
C GLN A 128 -3.93 2.85 6.06
N ALA A 129 -2.66 2.46 6.17
CA ALA A 129 -1.62 2.82 5.22
C ALA A 129 -1.90 2.30 3.80
N HIS A 130 -2.42 1.07 3.68
CA HIS A 130 -2.88 0.52 2.42
C HIS A 130 -4.09 1.27 1.86
N LYS A 131 -5.09 1.59 2.69
CA LYS A 131 -6.25 2.42 2.26
C LYS A 131 -5.82 3.81 1.79
N ILE A 132 -4.80 4.42 2.41
CA ILE A 132 -4.27 5.72 1.99
C ILE A 132 -3.56 5.56 0.64
N ARG A 133 -2.68 4.56 0.50
CA ARG A 133 -2.02 4.25 -0.77
C ARG A 133 -3.00 3.95 -1.89
N ASP A 134 -4.04 3.17 -1.61
CA ASP A 134 -5.10 2.83 -2.56
C ASP A 134 -5.97 4.03 -2.90
N LYS A 135 -6.10 5.03 -2.02
CA LYS A 135 -6.75 6.32 -2.34
C LYS A 135 -5.85 7.23 -3.18
N GLU A 136 -4.56 7.27 -2.89
CA GLU A 136 -3.56 8.05 -3.65
C GLU A 136 -3.32 7.46 -5.05
N HIS A 137 -3.37 6.13 -5.16
CA HIS A 137 -3.31 5.37 -6.41
C HIS A 137 -4.69 4.87 -6.87
N ALA A 138 -5.78 5.45 -6.34
CA ALA A 138 -7.10 5.19 -6.86
C ALA A 138 -7.12 5.68 -8.30
N GLN A 139 -6.86 4.78 -9.25
CA GLN A 139 -7.33 4.98 -10.60
C GLN A 139 -8.82 5.22 -10.44
N LEU A 140 -9.25 6.46 -10.69
CA LEU A 140 -10.65 6.81 -10.86
C LEU A 140 -11.14 5.95 -12.03
N VAL A 141 -11.57 4.73 -11.73
CA VAL A 141 -12.30 3.91 -12.68
C VAL A 141 -13.66 4.59 -12.76
N ASP A 142 -13.87 5.34 -13.84
CA ASP A 142 -15.16 5.96 -14.13
C ASP A 142 -16.17 4.84 -14.41
N MET A 143 -16.85 4.43 -13.34
CA MET A 143 -17.89 3.38 -13.33
C MET A 143 -19.26 3.94 -13.70
N ARG A 144 -19.35 5.20 -14.15
CA ARG A 144 -20.55 5.63 -14.86
C ARG A 144 -20.77 4.61 -15.98
N PRO A 145 -22.00 4.09 -16.21
CA PRO A 145 -22.27 3.52 -17.52
C PRO A 145 -21.76 4.57 -18.48
N LYS A 146 -20.95 4.19 -19.48
CA LYS A 146 -20.61 5.14 -20.54
C LYS A 146 -21.94 5.74 -20.92
N PHE A 147 -22.18 6.98 -20.48
CA PHE A 147 -23.15 7.80 -21.12
C PHE A 147 -22.51 7.78 -22.49
N ASN A 148 -23.14 7.10 -23.43
CA ASN A 148 -22.91 7.44 -24.81
C ASN A 148 -23.12 8.95 -24.76
N ALA A 149 -22.01 9.70 -24.68
CA ALA A 149 -22.04 11.11 -24.96
C ALA A 149 -22.94 11.15 -26.17
N PRO A 150 -24.06 11.91 -26.15
CA PRO A 150 -24.92 11.98 -27.33
C PRO A 150 -23.90 12.14 -28.43
N THR A 151 -23.82 11.12 -29.30
CA THR A 151 -22.84 11.16 -30.37
C THR A 151 -23.31 12.40 -31.08
N LEU A 152 -22.65 13.52 -30.80
CA LEU A 152 -22.70 14.68 -31.62
C LEU A 152 -22.19 14.02 -32.87
N VAL A 153 -23.15 13.67 -33.72
CA VAL A 153 -22.90 13.41 -35.10
C VAL A 153 -22.37 14.76 -35.53
N THR A 154 -21.08 14.99 -35.28
CA THR A 154 -20.28 15.97 -35.97
C THR A 154 -20.23 15.37 -37.35
N LYS A 155 -21.32 15.52 -38.11
CA LYS A 155 -21.25 15.45 -39.55
C LYS A 155 -20.15 16.44 -39.87
N ALA A 156 -19.00 15.89 -40.24
CA ALA A 156 -17.97 16.69 -40.86
C ALA A 156 -18.67 17.36 -42.05
N LEU A 157 -18.45 18.68 -42.19
CA LEU A 157 -18.97 19.41 -43.34
C LEU A 157 -18.49 18.69 -44.61
N ASP A 158 -19.40 18.44 -45.53
CA ASP A 158 -19.05 17.90 -46.84
C ASP A 158 -18.22 18.93 -47.62
N ASP A 159 -17.41 18.48 -48.58
CA ASP A 159 -16.57 19.36 -49.41
C ASP A 159 -17.43 20.42 -50.15
N PHE A 160 -18.68 20.08 -50.47
CA PHE A 160 -19.65 20.99 -51.05
C PHE A 160 -20.14 22.06 -50.05
N GLU A 161 -20.39 21.68 -48.79
CA GLU A 161 -20.82 22.60 -47.73
C GLU A 161 -19.71 23.59 -47.36
N VAL A 162 -18.46 23.11 -47.32
CA VAL A 162 -17.27 23.96 -47.15
C VAL A 162 -17.13 24.94 -48.30
N LYS A 163 -17.35 24.48 -49.54
CA LYS A 163 -17.27 25.34 -50.73
C LYS A 163 -18.32 26.45 -50.72
N LEU A 164 -19.58 26.13 -50.39
CA LEU A 164 -20.65 27.14 -50.26
C LEU A 164 -20.34 28.17 -49.17
N LEU A 165 -19.84 27.73 -48.02
CA LEU A 165 -19.42 28.64 -46.96
C LEU A 165 -18.27 29.55 -47.42
N SER A 166 -17.28 29.00 -48.12
CA SER A 166 -16.16 29.79 -48.64
C SER A 166 -16.58 30.82 -49.70
N GLU A 167 -17.58 30.50 -50.52
CA GLU A 167 -18.12 31.41 -51.54
C GLU A 167 -18.95 32.53 -50.92
N PHE A 168 -19.71 32.23 -49.86
CA PHE A 168 -20.47 33.24 -49.13
C PHE A 168 -19.56 34.26 -48.41
N PHE A 169 -18.45 33.78 -47.84
CA PHE A 169 -17.47 34.61 -47.14
C PHE A 169 -16.31 35.09 -48.04
N SER A 170 -16.47 35.06 -49.37
CA SER A 170 -15.49 35.62 -50.29
C SER A 170 -15.43 37.15 -50.15
N GLU A 171 -14.28 37.74 -50.45
CA GLU A 171 -14.08 39.20 -50.40
C GLU A 171 -15.12 39.93 -51.25
N ASP A 172 -15.40 39.44 -52.47
CA ASP A 172 -16.40 40.01 -53.37
C ASP A 172 -17.84 40.01 -52.79
N ASN A 173 -18.23 38.95 -52.07
CA ASN A 173 -19.56 38.87 -51.46
C ASN A 173 -19.66 39.70 -50.18
N LEU A 174 -18.58 39.77 -49.40
CA LEU A 174 -18.52 40.62 -48.21
C LEU A 174 -18.57 42.11 -48.60
N GLU A 175 -17.91 42.51 -49.67
CA GLU A 175 -17.99 43.86 -50.22
C GLU A 175 -19.42 44.21 -50.69
N GLN A 176 -20.10 43.28 -51.38
CA GLN A 176 -21.51 43.47 -51.79
C GLN A 176 -22.46 43.61 -50.59
N LEU A 177 -22.13 42.96 -49.48
CA LEU A 177 -22.88 43.05 -48.22
C LEU A 177 -22.47 44.26 -47.36
N GLY A 178 -21.47 45.04 -47.78
CA GLY A 178 -20.93 46.16 -47.02
C GLY A 178 -20.23 45.74 -45.73
N LEU A 179 -19.56 44.59 -45.74
CA LEU A 179 -18.87 44.00 -44.60
C LEU A 179 -17.37 43.93 -44.86
N ALA A 180 -16.56 44.35 -43.88
CA ALA A 180 -15.11 44.28 -43.95
C ALA A 180 -14.52 43.52 -42.74
N PRO A 181 -13.44 42.73 -42.93
CA PRO A 181 -12.70 42.15 -41.82
C PRO A 181 -11.91 43.22 -41.05
N ASP A 182 -11.98 43.19 -39.72
CA ASP A 182 -11.16 43.99 -38.79
C ASP A 182 -9.97 43.18 -38.25
N GLU A 183 -8.94 43.83 -37.73
CA GLU A 183 -7.68 43.23 -37.23
C GLU A 183 -7.88 42.17 -36.13
N ARG A 184 -9.07 42.18 -35.49
CA ARG A 184 -9.46 41.24 -34.43
C ARG A 184 -10.25 40.04 -34.94
N GLY A 185 -10.35 39.86 -36.26
CA GLY A 185 -11.14 38.80 -36.89
C GLY A 185 -12.65 39.01 -36.75
N CYS A 186 -13.11 40.25 -36.60
CA CYS A 186 -14.53 40.64 -36.61
C CYS A 186 -14.95 41.08 -38.01
N LEU A 187 -16.21 40.86 -38.40
CA LEU A 187 -16.83 41.57 -39.51
C LEU A 187 -17.44 42.88 -39.00
N VAL A 188 -17.05 43.99 -39.61
CA VAL A 188 -17.56 45.34 -39.33
C VAL A 188 -18.34 45.86 -40.54
N ASP A 189 -19.38 46.64 -40.27
CA ASP A 189 -20.11 47.37 -41.31
C ASP A 189 -19.18 48.43 -41.92
N SER A 190 -19.11 48.46 -43.26
CA SER A 190 -18.34 49.43 -44.03
C SER A 190 -18.97 50.83 -44.03
N SER A 191 -20.23 50.97 -43.58
CA SER A 191 -20.92 52.27 -43.49
C SER A 191 -20.76 52.94 -42.12
N GLU A 192 -20.14 54.14 -42.13
CA GLU A 192 -19.91 55.22 -41.11
C GLU A 192 -19.96 54.99 -39.58
N GLY A 193 -20.15 53.77 -39.09
CA GLY A 193 -19.95 53.39 -37.71
C GLY A 193 -19.42 51.97 -37.72
N LYS A 194 -18.10 51.83 -37.50
CA LYS A 194 -17.37 50.55 -37.39
C LYS A 194 -17.90 49.71 -36.22
N ARG A 195 -19.14 49.25 -36.34
CA ARG A 195 -19.82 48.43 -35.36
C ARG A 195 -19.49 46.99 -35.70
N ALA A 196 -18.85 46.30 -34.77
CA ALA A 196 -18.62 44.87 -34.88
C ALA A 196 -19.97 44.16 -34.91
N ILE A 197 -20.27 43.49 -36.02
CA ILE A 197 -21.47 42.67 -36.19
C ILE A 197 -21.23 41.29 -35.59
N THR A 198 -19.99 40.82 -35.64
CA THR A 198 -19.60 39.50 -35.12
C THR A 198 -18.65 39.60 -33.92
N PRO A 199 -18.59 38.56 -33.08
CA PRO A 199 -17.59 38.44 -32.03
C PRO A 199 -16.14 38.43 -32.58
N PRO A 200 -15.14 38.80 -31.76
CA PRO A 200 -13.73 38.69 -32.13
C PRO A 200 -13.32 37.24 -32.41
N GLY A 201 -12.49 37.05 -33.43
CA GLY A 201 -12.04 35.74 -33.91
C GLY A 201 -13.07 34.96 -34.73
N PHE A 202 -14.19 35.58 -35.12
CA PHE A 202 -15.21 34.93 -35.95
C PHE A 202 -14.64 34.49 -37.31
N ILE A 203 -13.88 35.37 -37.97
CA ILE A 203 -13.26 35.07 -39.27
C ILE A 203 -12.21 33.96 -39.13
N ASP A 204 -11.46 33.94 -38.03
CA ASP A 204 -10.48 32.88 -37.76
C ASP A 204 -11.15 31.52 -37.59
N ILE A 205 -12.34 31.48 -36.98
CA ILE A 205 -13.14 30.26 -36.83
C ILE A 205 -13.68 29.79 -38.19
N ILE A 206 -14.19 30.70 -39.02
CA ILE A 206 -14.68 30.39 -40.37
C ILE A 206 -13.54 29.89 -41.26
N ASN A 207 -12.39 30.57 -41.26
CA ASN A 207 -11.20 30.14 -42.00
C ASN A 207 -10.75 28.75 -41.55
N LYS A 208 -10.72 28.50 -40.23
CA LYS A 208 -10.39 27.18 -39.68
C LYS A 208 -11.40 26.10 -40.07
N LEU A 209 -12.70 26.43 -40.15
CA LEU A 209 -13.74 25.51 -40.64
C LEU A 209 -13.58 25.19 -42.13
N CYS A 210 -13.15 26.17 -42.92
CA CYS A 210 -12.87 26.02 -44.34
C CYS A 210 -11.48 25.43 -44.63
N GLY A 211 -10.69 25.12 -43.60
CA GLY A 211 -9.36 24.55 -43.75
C GLY A 211 -8.29 25.54 -44.20
N TYR A 212 -8.42 26.83 -43.90
CA TYR A 212 -7.40 27.85 -44.07
C TYR A 212 -6.76 28.23 -42.72
N ASP A 213 -5.45 28.46 -42.69
CA ASP A 213 -4.78 29.03 -41.52
C ASP A 213 -5.03 30.55 -41.42
N SER A 214 -4.62 31.17 -40.31
CA SER A 214 -4.79 32.61 -40.03
C SER A 214 -4.00 33.53 -40.99
N GLN A 215 -3.37 32.98 -42.03
CA GLN A 215 -2.63 33.67 -43.09
C GLN A 215 -3.24 33.37 -44.48
N GLY A 216 -4.37 32.68 -44.55
CA GLY A 216 -5.07 32.35 -45.80
C GLY A 216 -4.48 31.16 -46.57
N ASN A 217 -3.56 30.38 -45.98
CA ASN A 217 -3.04 29.18 -46.62
C ASN A 217 -3.90 27.97 -46.30
N SER A 218 -4.23 27.19 -47.33
CA SER A 218 -4.90 25.89 -47.16
C SER A 218 -4.07 24.97 -46.27
N LEU A 219 -4.69 24.40 -45.23
CA LEU A 219 -4.15 23.41 -44.29
C LEU A 219 -3.82 22.05 -44.93
N ALA A 220 -3.84 21.94 -46.26
CA ALA A 220 -3.40 20.75 -46.97
C ALA A 220 -1.92 20.86 -47.35
N LEU A 221 -1.02 20.46 -46.44
CA LEU A 221 0.36 20.10 -46.85
C LEU A 221 0.82 18.75 -46.28
N LYS A 222 1.02 17.83 -47.24
CA LYS A 222 1.96 16.70 -47.27
C LYS A 222 1.55 15.40 -46.56
N THR A 223 0.74 14.59 -47.24
CA THR A 223 0.87 13.13 -47.13
C THR A 223 2.07 12.67 -47.96
N SER A 224 3.26 12.71 -47.35
CA SER A 224 4.38 11.87 -47.79
C SER A 224 4.07 10.44 -47.37
N VAL A 225 3.60 9.62 -48.31
CA VAL A 225 3.55 8.16 -48.12
C VAL A 225 4.65 7.55 -48.97
N LYS A 226 5.81 7.32 -48.34
CA LYS A 226 6.71 6.24 -48.75
C LYS A 226 5.92 4.94 -48.71
N ARG A 227 5.50 4.42 -49.85
CA ARG A 227 5.24 2.98 -50.01
C ARG A 227 6.45 2.38 -50.71
N ASN A 228 7.33 1.83 -49.88
CA ASN A 228 8.22 0.76 -50.28
C ASN A 228 7.37 -0.50 -50.46
N LYS A 229 7.31 -1.05 -51.68
CA LYS A 229 6.93 -2.44 -51.95
C LYS A 229 7.68 -2.94 -53.17
N ASN A 230 8.63 -3.82 -52.88
CA ASN A 230 9.20 -4.92 -53.67
C ASN A 230 8.63 -5.16 -55.07
N GLY A 231 9.56 -5.31 -56.02
CA GLY A 231 9.41 -5.82 -57.38
C GLY A 231 10.73 -5.68 -58.10
#